data_AF-A0A6A5K2U1-F1
#
_entry.id   AF-A0A6A5K2U1-F1
#
_cell.length_a   1.000
_cell.length_b   1.000
_cell.length_c   1.000
_cell.angle_alpha   90.00
_cell.angle_beta   90.00
_cell.angle_gamma   90.00
#
_symmetry.space_group_name_H-M   'P 1'
#
loop_
_entity.id
_entity.type
_entity.pdbx_description
1 polymer ?
#
loop_
_entity_poly.entity_id
_entity_poly.type
_entity_poly.pdbx_seq_one_letter_code
_entity_poly.pdbx_strand_id
1 'polypeptide(L)'
;MRALIWKCAITLFSDGRWKEAEDLFEQELQTRKRVLGDEHPHTLSSIGNLASTYGNQGRWKEAEELEVQVMEARKRVLGNEHPHTLTSIDNLA
;
A
#
# COMPACT_ATOMS: atom_id res chain seq x y z
N MET A 1 0.53 -14.58 -13.65
CA MET A 1 0.29 -13.22 -14.17
C MET A 1 0.33 -12.13 -13.08
N ARG A 2 -0.28 -12.31 -11.89
CA ARG A 2 -0.31 -11.29 -10.82
C ARG A 2 1.06 -10.81 -10.29
N ALA A 3 2.04 -11.70 -10.20
CA ALA A 3 3.40 -11.33 -9.76
C ALA A 3 4.17 -10.43 -10.76
N LEU A 4 3.73 -10.35 -12.02
CA LEU A 4 4.37 -9.49 -13.02
C LEU A 4 3.93 -8.04 -12.88
N ILE A 5 2.63 -7.79 -12.63
CA ILE A 5 2.07 -6.45 -12.45
C ILE A 5 2.75 -5.76 -11.26
N TRP A 6 2.84 -6.46 -10.13
CA TRP A 6 3.53 -5.94 -8.93
C TRP A 6 4.99 -5.58 -9.21
N LYS A 7 5.74 -6.47 -9.87
CA LYS A 7 7.14 -6.22 -10.22
C LYS A 7 7.28 -4.99 -11.13
N CYS A 8 6.43 -4.87 -12.15
CA CYS A 8 6.43 -3.70 -13.04
C CYS A 8 6.09 -2.40 -12.29
N ALA A 9 5.12 -2.43 -11.39
CA ALA A 9 4.74 -1.27 -10.59
C ALA A 9 5.91 -0.80 -9.70
N ILE A 10 6.61 -1.74 -9.06
CA ILE A 10 7.79 -1.43 -8.22
C ILE A 10 8.96 -0.88 -9.04
N THR A 11 9.19 -1.38 -10.25
CA THR A 11 10.23 -0.82 -11.12
C THR A 11 9.88 0.59 -11.59
N LEU A 12 8.62 0.83 -12.00
CA LEU A 12 8.16 2.16 -12.39
C LEU A 12 8.23 3.16 -11.23
N PHE A 13 7.89 2.70 -10.03
CA PHE A 13 8.10 3.44 -8.79
C PHE A 13 9.59 3.80 -8.66
N SER A 14 10.49 2.82 -8.66
CA SER A 14 11.93 3.09 -8.50
C SER A 14 12.52 4.04 -9.56
N ASP A 15 11.97 4.03 -10.78
CA ASP A 15 12.35 4.91 -11.89
C ASP A 15 11.76 6.33 -11.81
N GLY A 16 10.94 6.63 -10.80
CA GLY A 16 10.29 7.93 -10.61
C GLY A 16 9.04 8.14 -11.46
N ARG A 17 8.54 7.11 -12.13
CA ARG A 17 7.34 7.15 -12.99
C ARG A 17 6.08 6.91 -12.14
N TRP A 18 5.88 7.78 -11.15
CA TRP A 18 4.87 7.59 -10.08
C TRP A 18 3.44 7.44 -10.58
N LYS A 19 3.03 8.18 -11.63
CA LYS A 19 1.67 8.07 -12.19
C LYS A 19 1.41 6.70 -12.81
N GLU A 20 2.40 6.13 -13.49
CA GLU A 20 2.25 4.81 -14.10
C GLU A 20 2.30 3.70 -13.05
N ALA A 21 3.09 3.90 -11.98
CA ALA A 21 3.11 3.01 -10.84
C ALA A 21 1.75 3.01 -10.10
N GLU A 22 1.14 4.19 -9.91
CA GLU A 22 -0.19 4.37 -9.33
C GLU A 22 -1.25 3.54 -10.07
N ASP A 23 -1.36 3.69 -11.39
CA ASP A 23 -2.35 2.97 -12.19
C ASP A 23 -2.24 1.43 -12.00
N LEU A 24 -1.01 0.91 -11.94
CA LEU A 24 -0.78 -0.52 -11.73
C LEU A 24 -1.07 -0.96 -10.30
N PHE A 25 -0.70 -0.15 -9.29
CA PHE A 25 -0.99 -0.44 -7.89
C PHE A 25 -2.50 -0.41 -7.60
N GLU A 26 -3.26 0.51 -8.22
CA GLU A 26 -4.72 0.53 -8.10
C GLU A 26 -5.36 -0.72 -8.69
N GLN A 27 -4.95 -1.14 -9.90
CA GLN A 27 -5.46 -2.36 -10.52
C GLN A 27 -5.15 -3.60 -9.68
N GLU A 28 -3.93 -3.67 -9.13
CA GLU A 28 -3.54 -4.76 -8.24
C GLU A 28 -4.36 -4.75 -6.94
N LEU A 29 -4.56 -3.58 -6.34
CA LEU A 29 -5.33 -3.41 -5.12
C LEU A 29 -6.77 -3.90 -5.30
N GLN A 30 -7.45 -3.49 -6.38
CA GLN A 30 -8.81 -3.94 -6.67
C GLN A 30 -8.88 -5.46 -6.84
N THR A 31 -7.88 -6.04 -7.50
CA THR A 31 -7.79 -7.50 -7.65
C THR A 31 -7.59 -8.20 -6.30
N ARG A 32 -6.73 -7.66 -5.41
CA ARG A 32 -6.46 -8.23 -4.10
C ARG A 32 -7.66 -8.09 -3.15
N LYS A 33 -8.31 -6.94 -3.11
CA LYS A 33 -9.57 -6.73 -2.37
C LYS A 33 -10.62 -7.78 -2.74
N ARG A 34 -10.84 -8.00 -4.03
CA ARG A 34 -11.82 -8.99 -4.51
C ARG A 34 -11.48 -10.45 -4.14
N VAL A 35 -10.19 -10.81 -4.11
CA VAL A 35 -9.76 -12.21 -3.96
C VAL A 35 -9.45 -12.58 -2.52
N LEU A 36 -8.83 -11.66 -1.78
CA LEU A 36 -8.28 -11.89 -0.45
C LEU A 36 -9.06 -11.14 0.64
N GLY A 37 -9.84 -10.12 0.28
CA GLY A 37 -10.50 -9.20 1.21
C GLY A 37 -9.65 -7.97 1.53
N ASP A 38 -10.30 -6.97 2.13
CA ASP A 38 -9.71 -5.67 2.44
C ASP A 38 -8.61 -5.73 3.52
N GLU A 39 -8.77 -6.63 4.48
CA GLU A 39 -7.90 -6.75 5.66
C GLU A 39 -6.76 -7.74 5.49
N HIS A 40 -6.69 -8.44 4.35
CA HIS A 40 -5.64 -9.42 4.12
C HIS A 40 -4.27 -8.72 4.09
N PRO A 41 -3.21 -9.27 4.75
CA PRO A 41 -1.90 -8.62 4.83
C PRO A 41 -1.35 -8.14 3.49
N HIS A 42 -1.48 -8.94 2.43
CA HIS A 42 -1.10 -8.53 1.08
C HIS A 42 -1.93 -7.40 0.47
N THR A 43 -3.22 -7.28 0.80
CA THR A 43 -4.04 -6.13 0.37
C THR A 43 -3.55 -4.88 1.09
N LEU A 44 -3.29 -4.98 2.39
CA LEU A 44 -2.75 -3.88 3.21
C LEU A 44 -1.36 -3.43 2.74
N SER A 45 -0.49 -4.35 2.33
CA SER A 45 0.80 -3.99 1.70
C SER A 45 0.62 -3.24 0.38
N SER A 46 -0.38 -3.60 -0.44
CA SER A 46 -0.67 -2.86 -1.67
C SER A 46 -1.19 -1.44 -1.40
N ILE A 47 -1.97 -1.24 -0.34
CA ILE A 47 -2.41 0.10 0.08
C ILE A 47 -1.20 0.95 0.51
N GLY A 48 -0.27 0.40 1.29
CA GLY A 48 0.95 1.12 1.69
C GLY A 48 1.84 1.53 0.50
N ASN A 49 1.94 0.70 -0.54
CA ASN A 49 2.65 1.06 -1.77
C ASN A 49 1.97 2.22 -2.52
N LEU A 50 0.63 2.22 -2.55
CA LEU A 50 -0.14 3.32 -3.16
C LEU A 50 0.05 4.62 -2.36
N ALA A 51 0.04 4.55 -1.02
CA ALA A 51 0.34 5.68 -0.15
C ALA A 51 1.74 6.26 -0.41
N SER A 52 2.76 5.40 -0.49
CA SER A 52 4.13 5.82 -0.84
C SER A 52 4.19 6.50 -2.21
N THR A 53 3.42 6.00 -3.18
CA THR A 53 3.32 6.59 -4.52
C THR A 53 2.70 7.98 -4.46
N TYR A 54 1.64 8.18 -3.68
CA TYR A 54 1.03 9.50 -3.47
C TYR A 54 1.99 10.47 -2.78
N GLY A 55 2.74 10.04 -1.77
CA GLY A 55 3.76 10.86 -1.11
C GLY A 55 4.80 11.37 -2.10
N ASN A 56 5.32 10.50 -2.97
CA ASN A 56 6.28 10.89 -4.01
C ASN A 56 5.69 11.82 -5.08
N GLN A 57 4.37 11.89 -5.23
CA GLN A 57 3.68 12.87 -6.07
C GLN A 57 3.38 14.20 -5.34
N GLY A 58 3.70 14.32 -4.05
CA GLY A 58 3.35 15.47 -3.21
C GLY A 58 1.91 15.44 -2.68
N ARG A 59 1.20 14.32 -2.84
CA ARG A 59 -0.18 14.08 -2.40
C ARG A 59 -0.21 13.56 -0.96
N TRP A 60 0.39 14.32 -0.04
CA TRP A 60 0.64 13.88 1.33
C TRP A 60 -0.63 13.53 2.12
N LYS A 61 -1.72 14.28 1.93
CA LYS A 61 -3.00 14.00 2.61
C LYS A 61 -3.58 12.65 2.21
N GLU A 62 -3.56 12.35 0.92
CA GLU A 62 -4.07 11.07 0.40
C GLU A 62 -3.17 9.91 0.82
N ALA A 63 -1.85 10.13 0.90
CA ALA A 63 -0.91 9.15 1.45
C ALA A 63 -1.18 8.86 2.93
N GLU A 64 -1.37 9.90 3.75
CA GLU A 64 -1.65 9.80 5.18
C GLU A 64 -2.96 9.04 5.45
N GLU A 65 -4.04 9.37 4.72
CA GLU A 65 -5.32 8.68 4.85
C GLU A 65 -5.19 7.17 4.60
N LEU A 66 -4.41 6.77 3.59
CA LEU A 66 -4.16 5.37 3.28
C LEU A 66 -3.28 4.68 4.33
N GLU A 67 -2.22 5.33 4.84
CA GLU A 67 -1.38 4.75 5.89
C GLU A 67 -2.14 4.61 7.22
N VAL A 68 -3.00 5.56 7.58
CA VAL A 68 -3.89 5.43 8.75
C VAL A 68 -4.82 4.23 8.60
N GLN A 69 -5.40 4.05 7.40
CA GLN A 69 -6.24 2.88 7.12
C GLN A 69 -5.46 1.56 7.30
N VAL A 70 -4.23 1.49 6.78
CA VAL A 70 -3.37 0.31 6.91
C VAL A 70 -3.00 0.05 8.36
N MET A 71 -2.61 1.09 9.10
CA MET A 71 -2.27 0.99 10.52
C MET A 71 -3.43 0.41 11.32
N GLU A 72 -4.64 0.98 11.20
CA GLU A 72 -5.81 0.52 11.95
C GLU A 72 -6.23 -0.91 11.57
N ALA A 73 -6.13 -1.27 10.29
CA ALA A 73 -6.39 -2.63 9.84
C ALA A 73 -5.35 -3.63 10.41
N ARG A 74 -4.05 -3.28 10.38
CA ARG A 74 -2.99 -4.12 10.94
C ARG A 74 -3.13 -4.28 12.46
N LYS A 75 -3.48 -3.22 13.20
CA LYS A 75 -3.80 -3.31 14.64
C LYS A 75 -4.91 -4.33 14.90
N ARG A 76 -5.99 -4.30 14.12
CA ARG A 76 -7.13 -5.23 14.28
C ARG A 76 -6.79 -6.68 13.92
N VAL A 77 -6.06 -6.89 12.82
CA VAL A 77 -5.78 -8.23 12.29
C VAL A 77 -4.60 -8.91 12.98
N LEU A 78 -3.54 -8.15 13.25
CA LEU A 78 -2.24 -8.67 13.71
C LEU A 78 -1.94 -8.31 15.16
N GLY A 79 -2.62 -7.32 15.72
CA GLY A 79 -2.34 -6.76 17.04
C GLY A 79 -1.34 -5.60 17.01
N ASN A 80 -1.26 -4.88 18.12
CA ASN A 80 -0.46 -3.65 18.25
C ASN A 80 1.05 -3.88 18.21
N GLU A 81 1.52 -5.03 18.72
CA GLU A 81 2.96 -5.33 18.82
C GLU A 81 3.52 -6.05 17.59
N HIS A 82 2.67 -6.37 16.60
CA HIS A 82 3.12 -7.05 15.41
C HIS A 82 4.07 -6.15 14.59
N PRO A 83 5.20 -6.66 14.08
CA PRO A 83 6.19 -5.85 13.35
C PRO A 83 5.59 -4.99 12.24
N HIS A 84 4.68 -5.54 11.43
CA HIS A 84 3.99 -4.77 10.39
C HIS A 84 3.11 -3.63 10.91
N THR A 85 2.50 -3.78 12.10
CA THR A 85 1.74 -2.70 12.73
C THR A 85 2.68 -1.59 13.19
N LEU A 86 3.81 -1.96 13.80
CA LEU A 86 4.84 -1.01 14.23
C LEU A 86 5.44 -0.25 13.04
N THR A 87 5.73 -0.92 11.92
CA THR A 87 6.18 -0.25 10.68
C THR A 87 5.17 0.78 10.17
N SER A 88 3.87 0.47 10.21
CA SER A 88 2.84 1.45 9.80
C SER A 88 2.72 2.63 10.76
N ILE A 89 2.97 2.43 12.05
CA ILE A 89 3.02 3.53 13.03
C ILE A 89 4.23 4.41 12.76
N ASP A 90 5.39 3.82 12.48
CA ASP A 90 6.63 4.53 12.15
C ASP A 90 6.50 5.36 10.87
N ASN A 91 5.80 4.83 9.85
CA ASN A 91 5.49 5.58 8.62
C ASN A 91 4.58 6.80 8.81
N LEU A 92 3.84 6.87 9.93
CA LEU A 92 2.91 7.95 10.27
C LEU A 92 3.50 8.96 11.27
N ALA A 93 4.69 8.70 11.82
CA ALA A 93 5.35 9.52 12.84
C ALA A 93 6.24 10.62 12.22
#